data_AF-A0A7W1YKS4-F1
#
_entry.id   AF-A0A7W1YKS4-F1
#
_cell.length_a   1.000
_cell.length_b   1.000
_cell.length_c   1.000
_cell.angle_alpha   90.00
_cell.angle_beta   90.00
_cell.angle_gamma   90.00
#
_symmetry.space_group_name_H-M   'P 1'
#
loop_
_entity.id
_entity.type
_entity.pdbx_description
1 polymer ?
#
loop_
_entity_poly.entity_id
_entity_poly.type
_entity_poly.pdbx_seq_one_letter_code
_entity_poly.pdbx_strand_id
1 'polypeptide(L)'
;VDIDDSGQGLGLAVAALPVGALAHAALIRFHGSIAGWAAALAGCGLALSYDSVGHHLAGALGIPVLVAFTGFSDPAFPVAWQPRGRAGVVVVRIPTAEKAGPEAWQELLAAFPKPGQPLSMQSLG
;
A
#
# COMPACT_ATOMS: atom_id res chain seq x y z
N VAL A 1 2.68 9.15 -15.32
CA VAL A 1 2.22 8.37 -16.50
C VAL A 1 0.93 7.68 -16.13
N ASP A 2 -0.08 7.76 -16.99
CA ASP A 2 -1.35 7.07 -16.81
C ASP A 2 -1.37 5.77 -17.59
N ILE A 3 -1.78 4.68 -16.94
CA ILE A 3 -1.96 3.37 -17.55
C ILE A 3 -3.35 2.82 -17.22
N ASP A 4 -3.93 2.08 -18.14
CA ASP A 4 -5.33 1.64 -18.05
C ASP A 4 -5.50 0.18 -18.48
N ASP A 5 -6.16 -0.62 -17.62
CA ASP A 5 -6.68 -1.95 -17.96
C ASP A 5 -8.21 -2.04 -17.79
N SER A 6 -8.87 -0.93 -17.43
CA SER A 6 -10.32 -0.85 -17.24
C SER A 6 -11.11 -0.86 -18.55
N GLY A 7 -10.46 -0.51 -19.66
CA GLY A 7 -11.08 -0.31 -20.97
C GLY A 7 -11.80 1.02 -21.14
N GLN A 8 -11.64 1.97 -20.20
CA GLN A 8 -12.30 3.28 -20.24
C GLN A 8 -11.48 4.36 -20.96
N GLY A 9 -10.27 4.06 -21.40
CA GLY A 9 -9.41 5.01 -22.12
C GLY A 9 -8.82 6.09 -21.21
N LEU A 10 -8.57 5.76 -19.94
CA LEU A 10 -8.07 6.70 -18.92
C LEU A 10 -6.53 6.85 -18.93
N GLY A 11 -5.85 6.11 -19.80
CA GLY A 11 -4.39 6.07 -19.91
C GLY A 11 -3.91 5.19 -21.05
N LEU A 12 -2.60 4.95 -21.09
CA LEU A 12 -2.00 4.00 -22.02
C LEU A 12 -2.49 2.59 -21.71
N ALA A 13 -3.03 1.89 -22.70
CA ALA A 13 -3.52 0.53 -22.52
C ALA A 13 -2.39 -0.38 -22.03
N VAL A 14 -2.55 -1.00 -20.85
CA VAL A 14 -1.51 -1.86 -20.24
C VAL A 14 -1.07 -2.97 -21.20
N ALA A 15 -2.02 -3.58 -21.91
CA ALA A 15 -1.76 -4.65 -22.87
C ALA A 15 -0.91 -4.22 -24.09
N ALA A 16 -0.80 -2.92 -24.36
CA ALA A 16 -0.04 -2.38 -25.49
C ALA A 16 1.35 -1.83 -25.08
N LEU A 17 1.68 -1.82 -23.78
CA LEU A 17 2.95 -1.28 -23.31
C LEU A 17 4.11 -2.25 -23.62
N PRO A 18 5.19 -1.79 -24.26
CA PRO A 18 6.38 -2.61 -24.40
C PRO A 18 7.06 -2.82 -23.04
N VAL A 19 7.83 -3.91 -22.92
CA VAL A 19 8.65 -4.17 -21.72
C VAL A 19 9.57 -2.98 -21.47
N GLY A 20 9.60 -2.49 -20.22
CA GLY A 20 10.42 -1.35 -19.83
C GLY A 20 9.83 0.03 -20.16
N ALA A 21 8.64 0.12 -20.77
CA ALA A 21 7.99 1.41 -21.10
C ALA A 21 7.84 2.36 -19.91
N LEU A 22 7.77 1.81 -18.69
CA LEU A 22 7.57 2.57 -17.46
C LEU A 22 8.85 2.69 -16.62
N ALA A 23 10.01 2.19 -17.08
CA ALA A 23 11.23 2.07 -16.28
C ALA A 23 11.78 3.42 -15.76
N HIS A 24 11.47 4.51 -16.46
CA HIS A 24 11.88 5.88 -16.08
C HIS A 24 10.73 6.73 -15.56
N ALA A 25 9.53 6.16 -15.38
CA ALA A 25 8.39 6.88 -14.83
C ALA A 25 8.55 7.05 -13.31
N ALA A 26 8.70 8.29 -12.86
CA ALA A 26 8.75 8.59 -11.43
C ALA A 26 7.40 8.37 -10.72
N LEU A 27 6.29 8.49 -11.47
CA LEU A 27 4.93 8.26 -10.96
C LEU A 27 4.09 7.59 -12.05
N ILE A 28 3.42 6.51 -11.66
CA ILE A 28 2.45 5.79 -12.49
C ILE A 28 1.10 5.85 -11.77
N ARG A 29 0.06 6.30 -12.48
CA ARG A 29 -1.32 6.24 -12.04
C ARG A 29 -2.01 5.14 -12.83
N PHE A 30 -2.53 4.15 -12.12
CA PHE A 30 -3.17 2.97 -12.70
C PHE A 30 -4.69 3.10 -12.60
N HIS A 31 -5.38 2.78 -13.70
CA HIS A 31 -6.83 2.72 -13.76
C HIS A 31 -7.25 1.30 -14.12
N GLY A 32 -8.07 0.70 -13.25
CA GLY A 32 -8.87 -0.45 -13.60
C GLY A 32 -8.92 -1.56 -12.57
N SER A 33 -8.63 -2.79 -12.98
CA SER A 33 -9.05 -3.99 -12.28
C SER A 33 -8.23 -4.27 -11.02
N ILE A 34 -8.83 -4.97 -10.05
CA ILE A 34 -8.11 -5.47 -8.87
C ILE A 34 -6.96 -6.41 -9.28
N ALA A 35 -7.13 -7.18 -10.36
CA ALA A 35 -6.10 -8.07 -10.87
C ALA A 35 -4.90 -7.29 -11.45
N GLY A 36 -5.16 -6.24 -12.23
CA GLY A 36 -4.11 -5.35 -12.73
C GLY A 36 -3.41 -4.59 -11.61
N TRP A 37 -4.16 -4.15 -10.59
CA TRP A 37 -3.57 -3.56 -9.39
C TRP A 37 -2.67 -4.54 -8.64
N ALA A 38 -3.11 -5.79 -8.45
CA ALA A 38 -2.30 -6.84 -7.82
C ALA A 38 -1.02 -7.14 -8.63
N ALA A 39 -1.10 -7.13 -9.97
CA ALA A 39 0.06 -7.32 -10.85
C ALA A 39 1.08 -6.17 -10.71
N ALA A 40 0.61 -4.92 -10.67
CA ALA A 40 1.47 -3.77 -10.42
C ALA A 40 2.13 -3.86 -9.04
N LEU A 41 1.35 -4.20 -8.01
CA LEU A 41 1.80 -4.33 -6.63
C LEU A 41 2.89 -5.40 -6.46
N ALA A 42 2.79 -6.52 -7.20
CA ALA A 42 3.77 -7.60 -7.17
C ALA A 42 5.19 -7.16 -7.60
N GLY A 43 5.32 -6.05 -8.33
CA GLY A 43 6.60 -5.46 -8.72
C GLY A 43 7.17 -4.44 -7.73
N CYS A 44 6.44 -4.11 -6.65
CA CYS A 44 6.84 -3.08 -5.70
C CYS A 44 7.78 -3.64 -4.61
N GLY A 45 8.73 -2.83 -4.16
CA GLY A 45 9.53 -3.13 -2.96
C GLY A 45 8.83 -2.80 -1.63
N LEU A 46 7.81 -1.95 -1.69
CA LEU A 46 7.01 -1.50 -0.55
C LEU A 46 5.62 -1.08 -1.04
N ALA A 47 4.61 -1.47 -0.27
CA ALA A 47 3.24 -1.01 -0.43
C ALA A 47 2.88 -0.02 0.69
N LEU A 48 2.23 1.08 0.32
CA LEU A 48 1.63 2.03 1.26
C LEU A 48 0.13 1.98 1.06
N SER A 49 -0.62 1.83 2.14
CA SER A 49 -2.08 1.71 2.05
C SER A 49 -2.79 2.32 3.25
N TYR A 50 -4.07 2.58 3.07
CA TYR A 50 -5.02 2.74 4.17
C TYR A 50 -5.80 1.42 4.34
N ASP A 51 -6.81 1.39 5.20
CA ASP A 51 -7.63 0.24 5.55
C ASP A 51 -8.58 -0.26 4.42
N SER A 52 -8.00 -0.58 3.26
CA SER A 52 -8.70 -0.99 2.04
C SER A 52 -8.07 -2.23 1.40
N VAL A 53 -8.67 -2.76 0.33
CA VAL A 53 -8.27 -4.00 -0.35
C VAL A 53 -6.78 -4.06 -0.68
N GLY A 54 -6.15 -2.92 -0.98
CA GLY A 54 -4.73 -2.84 -1.37
C GLY A 54 -3.78 -3.43 -0.34
N HIS A 55 -4.04 -3.27 0.96
CA HIS A 55 -3.17 -3.82 1.99
C HIS A 55 -3.20 -5.34 2.09
N HIS A 56 -4.35 -5.95 1.80
CA HIS A 56 -4.54 -7.39 1.84
C HIS A 56 -3.88 -8.03 0.63
N LEU A 57 -3.96 -7.38 -0.54
CA LEU A 57 -3.20 -7.80 -1.71
C LEU A 57 -1.69 -7.77 -1.44
N ALA A 58 -1.18 -6.72 -0.79
CA ALA A 58 0.25 -6.65 -0.43
C ALA A 58 0.66 -7.83 0.47
N GLY A 59 -0.11 -8.08 1.53
CA GLY A 59 0.10 -9.22 2.43
C GLY A 59 0.09 -10.56 1.69
N ALA A 60 -0.92 -10.79 0.84
CA ALA A 60 -1.07 -12.01 0.06
C ALA A 60 0.07 -12.24 -0.96
N LEU A 61 0.55 -11.18 -1.60
CA LEU A 61 1.66 -11.22 -2.55
C LEU A 61 3.04 -11.31 -1.86
N GLY A 62 3.08 -11.09 -0.55
CA GLY A 62 4.33 -11.02 0.22
C GLY A 62 5.14 -9.78 -0.10
N ILE A 63 4.46 -8.67 -0.36
CA ILE A 63 5.07 -7.34 -0.47
C ILE A 63 5.02 -6.69 0.91
N PRO A 64 6.14 -6.18 1.43
CA PRO A 64 6.12 -5.43 2.68
C PRO A 64 5.13 -4.27 2.60
N VAL A 65 4.35 -4.06 3.66
CA VAL A 65 3.26 -3.07 3.64
C VAL A 65 3.26 -2.23 4.90
N LEU A 66 3.14 -0.91 4.71
CA LEU A 66 2.79 0.04 5.76
C LEU A 66 1.32 0.42 5.56
N VAL A 67 0.51 0.17 6.58
CA VAL A 67 -0.92 0.52 6.63
C VAL A 67 -1.17 1.60 7.65
N ALA A 68 -1.85 2.66 7.23
CA ALA A 68 -2.46 3.63 8.11
C ALA A 68 -3.95 3.28 8.32
N PHE A 69 -4.29 2.80 9.51
CA PHE A 69 -5.69 2.68 9.94
C PHE A 69 -6.14 4.02 10.50
N THR A 70 -6.96 4.76 9.75
CA THR A 70 -7.37 6.12 10.15
C THR A 70 -8.86 6.22 10.41
N GLY A 71 -9.25 6.89 11.49
CA GLY A 71 -10.65 7.20 11.75
C GLY A 71 -11.51 6.02 12.19
N PHE A 72 -10.91 5.00 12.81
CA PHE A 72 -11.66 3.92 13.44
C PHE A 72 -12.05 4.30 14.88
N SER A 73 -13.16 3.75 15.36
CA SER A 73 -13.67 3.98 16.72
C SER A 73 -13.44 2.81 17.68
N ASP A 74 -13.21 1.61 17.15
CA ASP A 74 -12.98 0.39 17.94
C ASP A 74 -11.51 -0.06 17.81
N PRO A 75 -10.73 -0.15 18.91
CA PRO A 75 -9.33 -0.59 18.87
C PRO A 75 -9.15 -2.03 18.37
N ALA A 76 -10.20 -2.85 18.36
CA ALA A 76 -10.18 -4.19 17.77
C ALA A 76 -10.18 -4.17 16.23
N PHE A 77 -10.67 -3.11 15.59
CA PHE A 77 -10.80 -3.03 14.13
C PHE A 77 -9.46 -3.19 13.40
N PRO A 78 -8.38 -2.43 13.73
CA PRO A 78 -7.07 -2.64 13.10
C PRO A 78 -6.48 -4.05 13.34
N VAL A 79 -6.78 -4.68 14.49
CA VAL A 79 -6.31 -6.04 14.80
C VAL A 79 -7.01 -7.09 13.93
N ALA A 80 -8.33 -6.92 13.75
CA ALA A 80 -9.12 -7.83 12.93
C ALA A 80 -8.80 -7.66 11.43
N TRP A 81 -8.69 -6.41 10.98
CA TRP A 81 -8.63 -6.04 9.56
C TRP A 81 -7.21 -5.85 9.00
N GLN A 82 -6.15 -5.95 9.81
CA GLN A 82 -4.78 -5.88 9.29
C GLN A 82 -4.48 -6.99 8.27
N PRO A 83 -3.62 -6.72 7.27
CA PRO A 83 -3.23 -7.73 6.32
C PRO A 83 -2.37 -8.80 7.00
N ARG A 84 -2.39 -10.01 6.42
CA ARG A 84 -1.58 -11.15 6.85
C ARG A 84 -0.81 -11.67 5.65
N GLY A 85 0.44 -12.06 5.87
CA GLY A 85 1.34 -12.40 4.79
C GLY A 85 2.73 -12.78 5.29
N ARG A 86 3.59 -13.21 4.36
CA ARG A 86 4.98 -13.61 4.66
C ARG A 86 5.94 -12.43 4.83
N ALA A 87 5.55 -11.23 4.39
CA ALA A 87 6.37 -10.03 4.48
C ALA A 87 5.99 -9.18 5.70
N GLY A 88 6.87 -8.24 6.05
CA GLY A 88 6.63 -7.32 7.16
C GLY A 88 5.38 -6.46 6.97
N VAL A 89 4.57 -6.37 8.02
CA VAL A 89 3.40 -5.51 8.10
C VAL A 89 3.64 -4.48 9.19
N VAL A 90 3.63 -3.20 8.83
CA VAL A 90 3.67 -2.08 9.77
C VAL A 90 2.29 -1.46 9.84
N VAL A 91 1.72 -1.39 11.04
CA VAL A 91 0.40 -0.82 11.28
C VAL A 91 0.56 0.47 12.08
N VAL A 92 0.16 1.59 11.48
CA VAL A 92 0.00 2.89 12.15
C VAL A 92 -1.47 3.07 12.46
N ARG A 93 -1.80 3.35 13.72
CA ARG A 93 -3.18 3.45 14.20
C ARG A 93 -3.50 4.89 14.54
N ILE A 94 -4.46 5.47 13.83
CA ILE A 94 -4.89 6.86 14.03
C ILE A 94 -6.40 6.82 14.35
N PRO A 95 -6.78 6.69 15.64
CA PRO A 95 -8.18 6.67 16.05
C PRO A 95 -8.95 7.94 15.65
N THR A 96 -10.28 7.87 15.61
CA THR A 96 -11.14 9.03 15.29
C THR A 96 -10.85 10.27 16.15
N ALA A 97 -10.51 10.08 17.43
CA ALA A 97 -10.22 11.18 18.35
C ALA A 97 -8.93 11.95 17.99
N GLU A 98 -8.00 11.32 17.29
CA GLU A 98 -6.63 11.82 17.06
C GLU A 98 -6.39 12.21 15.60
N LYS A 99 -7.26 11.82 14.67
CA LYS A 99 -7.07 11.98 13.22
C LYS A 99 -6.88 13.42 12.72
N ALA A 100 -7.26 14.41 13.52
CA ALA A 100 -7.11 15.83 13.16
C ALA A 100 -5.78 16.44 13.68
N GLY A 101 -5.04 15.72 14.52
CA GLY A 101 -3.79 16.19 15.12
C GLY A 101 -2.58 16.04 14.17
N PRO A 102 -1.61 16.97 14.20
CA PRO A 102 -0.38 16.85 13.41
C PRO A 102 0.51 15.68 13.86
N GLU A 103 0.35 15.19 15.09
CA GLU A 103 1.09 14.06 15.66
C GLU A 103 0.84 12.76 14.87
N ALA A 104 -0.39 12.56 14.38
CA ALA A 104 -0.74 11.41 13.55
C ALA A 104 0.10 11.35 12.25
N TRP A 105 0.41 12.50 11.66
CA TRP A 105 1.28 12.56 10.49
C TRP A 105 2.74 12.31 10.82
N GLN A 106 3.20 12.76 11.99
CA GLN A 106 4.56 12.51 12.45
C GLN A 106 4.80 11.00 12.68
N GLU A 107 3.85 10.32 13.32
CA GLU A 107 3.92 8.87 13.53
C GLU A 107 3.95 8.11 12.19
N LEU A 108 3.07 8.48 11.26
CA LEU A 108 3.06 7.87 9.93
C LEU A 108 4.39 8.06 9.21
N LEU A 109 4.94 9.28 9.20
CA LEU A 109 6.23 9.57 8.55
C LEU A 109 7.40 8.84 9.25
N ALA A 110 7.36 8.71 10.56
CA ALA A 110 8.38 7.99 11.33
C ALA A 110 8.36 6.47 11.07
N ALA A 111 7.19 5.93 10.70
CA ALA A 111 7.02 4.51 10.39
C ALA A 111 7.56 4.11 9.01
N PHE A 112 7.86 5.07 8.12
CA PHE A 112 8.46 4.76 6.83
C PHE A 112 9.83 4.08 7.00
N PRO A 113 10.11 3.00 6.25
CA PRO A 113 11.44 2.43 6.24
C PRO A 113 12.45 3.45 5.74
N LYS A 114 13.54 3.60 6.48
CA LYS A 114 14.66 4.44 6.07
C LYS A 114 15.31 3.84 4.81
N PRO A 115 15.76 4.67 3.86
CA PRO A 115 16.47 4.18 2.69
C PRO A 115 17.63 3.25 3.09
N GLY A 116 17.65 2.04 2.54
CA GLY A 116 18.70 1.05 2.80
C GLY A 116 18.52 0.15 4.03
N GLN A 117 17.42 0.28 4.80
CA GLN A 117 17.08 -0.69 5.85
C GLN A 117 15.96 -1.65 5.42
N PRO A 118 16.13 -2.97 5.58
CA PRO A 118 15.00 -3.89 5.44
C PRO A 118 13.96 -3.61 6.52
N LEU A 119 12.67 -3.69 6.17
CA LEU A 119 11.58 -3.62 7.14
C LEU A 119 11.73 -4.80 8.10
N SER A 120 12.11 -4.53 9.36
CA SER A 120 12.21 -5.59 10.37
C SER A 120 10.80 -6.10 10.68
N MET A 121 10.63 -7.42 10.67
CA MET A 121 9.43 -8.03 11.24
C MET A 121 9.42 -7.67 12.72
N GLN A 122 8.43 -6.91 13.16
CA GLN A 122 8.09 -6.93 14.58
C GLN A 122 7.50 -8.31 14.86
N SER A 123 8.26 -9.16 15.57
CA SER A 123 7.76 -10.43 16.08
C SER A 123 6.50 -10.16 16.89
N LEU A 124 5.38 -10.70 16.43
CA LEU A 124 4.16 -10.77 17.23
C LEU A 124 4.48 -11.62 18.46
N GLY A 125 4.62 -10.97 19.61
CA GLY A 125 4.61 -11.62 20.93
C GLY A 125 3.21 -12.00 21.35
#